data_AF-A0A5C5EI51-F1
#
_entry.id   AF-A0A5C5EI51-F1
#
_cell.length_a   1.000
_cell.length_b   1.000
_cell.length_c   1.000
_cell.angle_alpha   90.00
_cell.angle_beta   90.00
_cell.angle_gamma   90.00
#
_symmetry.space_group_name_H-M   'P 1'
#
loop_
_entity.id
_entity.type
_entity.pdbx_description
1 polymer ?
#
loop_
_entity_poly.entity_id
_entity_poly.type
_entity_poly.pdbx_seq_one_letter_code
_entity_poly.pdbx_strand_id
1 'polypeptide(L)'
;PSAREYDDCCNEFWNVTPYVIKGLCRKEILFAIDHFNQIVRHELLRMISWKVGIETGFKLSVGKNYKFIERYISEDLWEKLLSTYRMDSYENIWEALFLCHQLFRAVSGEVAERLHYAYPEYDRNITKYTRDMYKKYTGKTGCLDSTYAADIEERREQ
;
A
#
# COMPACT_ATOMS: atom_id res chain seq x y z
N PRO A 1 -1.21 -15.56 8.49
CA PRO A 1 -0.03 -14.99 9.18
C PRO A 1 -0.28 -15.01 10.69
N SER A 2 0.75 -15.18 11.49
CA SER A 2 0.72 -14.83 12.91
C SER A 2 0.62 -13.31 13.10
N ALA A 3 0.25 -12.86 14.30
CA ALA A 3 0.17 -11.43 14.62
C ALA A 3 1.51 -10.71 14.38
N ARG A 4 2.63 -11.38 14.68
CA ARG A 4 3.97 -10.84 14.46
C ARG A 4 4.29 -10.71 12.97
N GLU A 5 4.04 -11.75 12.17
CA GLU A 5 4.28 -11.68 10.72
C GLU A 5 3.44 -10.60 10.05
N TYR A 6 2.19 -10.42 10.52
CA TYR A 6 1.33 -9.34 10.07
C TYR A 6 1.92 -7.96 10.38
N ASP A 7 2.35 -7.72 11.63
CA ASP A 7 2.96 -6.45 12.01
C ASP A 7 4.28 -6.22 11.28
N ASP A 8 5.12 -7.24 11.13
CA ASP A 8 6.38 -7.15 10.37
C ASP A 8 6.13 -6.71 8.92
N CYS A 9 5.05 -7.19 8.29
CA CYS A 9 4.63 -6.79 6.94
C CYS A 9 4.19 -5.33 6.86
N CYS A 10 3.34 -4.90 7.79
CA CYS A 10 2.95 -3.51 7.88
C CYS A 10 4.16 -2.61 8.14
N ASN A 11 5.04 -3.00 9.06
CA ASN A 11 6.21 -2.24 9.46
C ASN A 11 7.17 -2.06 8.29
N GLU A 12 7.46 -3.13 7.55
CA GLU A 12 8.33 -3.08 6.38
C GLU A 12 7.73 -2.18 5.28
N PHE A 13 6.43 -2.33 4.98
CA PHE A 13 5.72 -1.49 4.02
C PHE A 13 5.87 0.00 4.36
N TRP A 14 5.49 0.38 5.58
CA TRP A 14 5.42 1.78 5.99
C TRP A 14 6.81 2.39 6.27
N ASN A 15 7.79 1.63 6.77
CA ASN A 15 9.14 2.16 7.02
C ASN A 15 9.98 2.33 5.75
N VAL A 16 9.69 1.57 4.69
CA VAL A 16 10.40 1.72 3.41
C VAL A 16 9.75 2.76 2.50
N THR A 17 8.46 3.06 2.65
CA THR A 17 7.79 4.17 1.95
C THR A 17 8.58 5.49 1.97
N PRO A 18 9.16 5.95 3.10
CA PRO A 18 10.05 7.12 3.14
C PRO A 18 11.23 7.10 2.17
N TYR A 19 11.74 5.93 1.78
CA TYR A 19 12.85 5.80 0.83
C TYR A 19 12.38 6.09 -0.59
N VAL A 20 11.20 5.56 -0.96
CA VAL A 20 10.54 5.90 -2.22
C VAL A 20 10.31 7.41 -2.30
N ILE A 21 9.74 7.99 -1.24
CA ILE A 21 9.47 9.44 -1.14
C ILE A 21 10.76 10.26 -1.30
N LYS A 22 11.81 9.90 -0.55
CA LYS A 22 13.12 10.59 -0.63
C LYS A 22 13.69 10.53 -2.05
N GLY A 23 13.61 9.38 -2.72
CA GLY A 23 14.05 9.24 -4.10
C GLY A 23 13.27 10.16 -5.05
N LEU A 24 11.95 10.23 -4.91
CA LEU A 24 11.12 11.14 -5.71
C LEU A 24 11.45 12.62 -5.45
N CYS A 25 11.62 13.01 -4.19
CA CYS A 25 12.00 14.36 -3.79
C CYS A 25 13.40 14.77 -4.29
N ARG A 26 14.34 13.82 -4.37
CA ARG A 26 15.73 14.05 -4.80
C ARG A 26 15.95 13.87 -6.30
N LYS A 27 14.90 13.52 -7.06
CA LYS A 27 15.00 13.20 -8.49
C LYS A 27 15.92 11.99 -8.77
N GLU A 28 15.80 10.97 -7.93
CA GLU A 28 16.50 9.67 -8.04
C GLU A 28 15.48 8.59 -8.45
N ILE A 29 14.98 8.63 -9.68
CA ILE A 29 13.82 7.80 -10.11
C ILE A 29 14.07 6.29 -9.96
N LEU A 30 15.25 5.80 -10.33
CA LEU A 30 15.57 4.37 -10.24
C LEU A 30 15.65 3.90 -8.78
N PHE A 31 16.18 4.73 -7.89
CA PHE A 31 16.22 4.45 -6.46
C PHE A 31 14.80 4.33 -5.88
N ALA A 32 13.91 5.24 -6.27
CA ALA A 32 12.51 5.19 -5.85
C ALA A 32 11.79 3.95 -6.40
N ILE A 33 11.95 3.66 -7.70
CA ILE A 33 11.36 2.49 -8.36
C ILE A 33 11.83 1.18 -7.70
N ASP A 34 13.12 1.06 -7.38
CA ASP A 34 13.66 -0.17 -6.81
C ASP A 34 13.08 -0.44 -5.41
N HIS A 35 13.08 0.56 -4.51
CA HIS A 35 12.46 0.41 -3.18
C HIS A 35 10.95 0.16 -3.27
N PHE A 36 10.28 0.79 -4.23
CA PHE A 36 8.86 0.55 -4.46
C PHE A 36 8.63 -0.91 -4.89
N ASN A 37 9.34 -1.38 -5.91
CA ASN A 37 9.11 -2.68 -6.52
C ASN A 37 9.52 -3.84 -5.60
N GLN A 38 10.70 -3.74 -5.00
CA GLN A 38 11.31 -4.83 -4.23
C GLN A 38 10.71 -4.97 -2.84
N ILE A 39 10.19 -3.87 -2.26
CA ILE A 39 9.74 -3.86 -0.87
C ILE A 39 8.28 -3.41 -0.78
N VAL A 40 7.96 -2.15 -1.09
CA VAL A 40 6.61 -1.59 -0.83
C VAL A 40 5.51 -2.40 -1.55
N ARG A 41 5.64 -2.64 -2.85
CA ARG A 41 4.67 -3.47 -3.59
C ARG A 41 4.78 -4.95 -3.23
N HIS A 42 5.98 -5.43 -2.89
CA HIS A 42 6.15 -6.81 -2.44
C HIS A 42 5.31 -7.09 -1.19
N GLU A 43 5.31 -6.16 -0.23
CA GLU A 43 4.53 -6.25 0.99
C GLU A 43 3.01 -6.13 0.73
N LEU A 44 2.60 -5.29 -0.22
CA LEU A 44 1.21 -5.28 -0.69
C LEU A 44 0.79 -6.64 -1.26
N LEU A 45 1.60 -7.23 -2.13
CA LEU A 45 1.32 -8.56 -2.71
C LEU A 45 1.28 -9.65 -1.64
N ARG A 46 2.18 -9.58 -0.64
CA ARG A 46 2.17 -10.47 0.52
C ARG A 46 0.86 -10.34 1.30
N MET A 47 0.43 -9.12 1.59
CA MET A 47 -0.82 -8.85 2.31
C MET A 47 -2.05 -9.36 1.53
N ILE A 48 -2.12 -9.12 0.21
CA ILE A 48 -3.18 -9.67 -0.66
C ILE A 48 -3.14 -11.20 -0.65
N SER A 49 -1.95 -11.81 -0.69
CA SER A 49 -1.83 -13.28 -0.64
C SER A 49 -2.36 -13.85 0.67
N TRP A 50 -2.21 -13.15 1.79
CA TRP A 50 -2.80 -13.56 3.07
C TRP A 50 -4.32 -13.40 3.08
N LYS A 51 -4.86 -12.31 2.51
CA LYS A 51 -6.32 -12.17 2.31
C LYS A 51 -6.88 -13.39 1.56
N VAL A 52 -6.28 -13.72 0.41
CA VAL A 52 -6.66 -14.91 -0.39
C VAL A 52 -6.51 -16.21 0.42
N GLY A 53 -5.42 -16.34 1.18
CA GLY A 53 -5.18 -17.47 2.06
C GLY A 53 -6.28 -17.63 3.11
N ILE A 54 -6.69 -16.55 3.78
CA ILE A 54 -7.77 -16.57 4.77
C ILE A 54 -9.10 -16.98 4.12
N GLU A 55 -9.44 -16.40 2.97
CA GLU A 55 -10.68 -16.70 2.23
C GLU A 55 -10.78 -18.15 1.75
N THR A 56 -9.63 -18.76 1.46
CA THR A 56 -9.56 -20.12 0.91
C THR A 56 -9.16 -21.17 1.96
N GLY A 57 -8.96 -20.77 3.21
CA GLY A 57 -8.46 -21.63 4.29
C GLY A 57 -7.05 -22.16 4.01
N PHE A 58 -6.21 -21.39 3.30
CA PHE A 58 -4.83 -21.68 2.92
C PHE A 58 -4.66 -22.98 2.10
N LYS A 59 -5.71 -23.40 1.38
CA LYS A 59 -5.72 -24.64 0.60
C LYS A 59 -5.04 -24.53 -0.77
N LEU A 60 -4.64 -23.33 -1.18
CA LEU A 60 -4.01 -23.07 -2.48
C LEU A 60 -2.80 -22.15 -2.37
N SER A 61 -1.98 -22.15 -3.43
CA SER A 61 -0.84 -21.24 -3.58
C SER A 61 -1.12 -20.19 -4.66
N VAL A 62 -0.79 -18.94 -4.39
CA VAL A 62 -0.80 -17.85 -5.38
C VAL A 62 0.38 -17.90 -6.38
N GLY A 63 1.21 -18.95 -6.28
CA GLY A 63 2.33 -19.22 -7.18
C GLY A 63 3.57 -18.36 -6.90
N LYS A 64 4.71 -18.79 -7.45
CA LYS A 64 5.98 -18.03 -7.40
C LYS A 64 5.78 -16.64 -8.01
N ASN A 65 6.29 -15.61 -7.34
CA ASN A 65 6.12 -14.21 -7.74
C ASN A 65 4.64 -13.83 -7.96
N TYR A 66 3.72 -14.40 -7.19
CA TYR A 66 2.29 -14.08 -7.21
C TYR A 66 1.61 -14.29 -8.58
N LYS A 67 2.17 -15.13 -9.45
CA LYS A 67 1.72 -15.33 -10.83
C LYS A 67 0.27 -15.81 -11.01
N PHE A 68 -0.39 -16.25 -9.94
CA PHE A 68 -1.79 -16.69 -9.96
C PHE A 68 -2.72 -15.80 -9.15
N ILE A 69 -2.24 -14.69 -8.59
CA ILE A 69 -3.01 -13.86 -7.65
C ILE A 69 -4.29 -13.29 -8.27
N GLU A 70 -4.24 -12.91 -9.55
CA GLU A 70 -5.37 -12.40 -10.34
C GLU A 70 -6.57 -13.35 -10.32
N ARG A 71 -6.34 -14.66 -10.25
CA ARG A 71 -7.42 -15.68 -10.27
C ARG A 71 -8.26 -15.69 -9.00
N TYR A 72 -7.80 -15.03 -7.94
CA TYR A 72 -8.35 -15.15 -6.59
C TYR A 72 -8.77 -13.82 -5.98
N ILE A 73 -8.62 -12.72 -6.71
CA ILE A 73 -9.03 -11.38 -6.27
C ILE A 73 -10.10 -10.83 -7.19
N SER A 74 -10.82 -9.80 -6.75
CA SER A 74 -11.78 -9.11 -7.60
C SER A 74 -11.07 -8.39 -8.75
N GLU A 75 -11.81 -8.21 -9.86
CA GLU A 75 -11.35 -7.43 -11.01
C GLU A 75 -10.94 -6.01 -10.60
N ASP A 76 -11.74 -5.32 -9.79
CA ASP A 76 -11.42 -4.00 -9.25
C ASP A 76 -10.09 -3.97 -8.46
N LEU A 77 -9.82 -4.97 -7.61
CA LEU A 77 -8.56 -5.04 -6.87
C LEU A 77 -7.38 -5.30 -7.82
N TRP A 78 -7.59 -6.12 -8.84
CA TRP A 78 -6.57 -6.41 -9.84
C TRP A 78 -6.22 -5.18 -10.68
N GLU A 79 -7.21 -4.44 -11.18
CA GLU A 79 -7.02 -3.22 -11.97
C GLU A 79 -6.28 -2.15 -11.17
N LYS A 80 -6.65 -1.96 -9.91
CA LYS A 80 -5.94 -1.02 -9.01
C LYS A 80 -4.52 -1.50 -8.74
N LEU A 81 -4.29 -2.79 -8.50
CA LEU A 81 -2.95 -3.35 -8.32
C LEU A 81 -2.08 -3.12 -9.56
N LEU A 82 -2.59 -3.40 -10.77
CA LEU A 82 -1.88 -3.14 -12.02
C LEU A 82 -1.59 -1.65 -12.23
N SER A 83 -2.51 -0.77 -11.84
CA SER A 83 -2.30 0.67 -11.93
C SER A 83 -1.13 1.16 -11.08
N THR A 84 -0.73 0.42 -10.03
CA THR A 84 0.48 0.73 -9.25
C THR A 84 1.80 0.52 -10.01
N TYR A 85 1.79 -0.10 -11.20
CA TYR A 85 2.99 -0.34 -12.01
C TYR A 85 3.33 0.81 -12.98
N ARG A 86 2.51 1.88 -13.02
CA ARG A 86 2.83 3.07 -13.82
C ARG A 86 4.00 3.84 -13.23
N MET A 87 5.19 3.69 -13.82
CA MET A 87 6.47 4.15 -13.26
C MET A 87 7.35 4.89 -14.27
N ASP A 88 6.77 5.35 -15.37
CA ASP A 88 7.40 6.04 -16.50
C ASP A 88 7.61 7.55 -16.28
N SER A 89 7.15 8.10 -15.15
CA SER A 89 7.39 9.50 -14.74
C SER A 89 7.35 9.65 -13.22
N TYR A 90 7.88 10.77 -12.71
CA TYR A 90 7.79 11.08 -11.27
C TYR A 90 6.35 11.21 -10.81
N GLU A 91 5.50 11.85 -11.61
CA GLU A 91 4.09 12.04 -11.35
C GLU A 91 3.37 10.70 -11.24
N ASN A 92 3.62 9.79 -12.19
CA ASN A 92 3.01 8.46 -12.19
C ASN A 92 3.46 7.64 -10.98
N ILE A 93 4.73 7.73 -10.55
CA ILE A 93 5.20 7.01 -9.35
C ILE A 93 4.56 7.57 -8.08
N TRP A 94 4.34 8.89 -7.98
CA TRP A 94 3.59 9.47 -6.87
C TRP A 94 2.15 8.94 -6.82
N GLU A 95 1.45 8.96 -7.96
CA GLU A 95 0.09 8.42 -8.06
C GLU A 95 0.04 6.93 -7.69
N ALA A 96 0.98 6.14 -8.22
CA ALA A 96 1.14 4.73 -7.89
C ALA A 96 1.39 4.52 -6.38
N LEU A 97 2.20 5.36 -5.74
CA LEU A 97 2.50 5.25 -4.30
C LEU A 97 1.26 5.50 -3.46
N PHE A 98 0.49 6.54 -3.78
CA PHE A 98 -0.75 6.82 -3.06
C PHE A 98 -1.80 5.72 -3.25
N LEU A 99 -1.95 5.20 -4.47
CA LEU A 99 -2.82 4.06 -4.73
C LEU A 99 -2.36 2.81 -3.96
N CYS A 100 -1.05 2.56 -3.91
CA CYS A 100 -0.47 1.48 -3.13
C CYS A 100 -0.78 1.62 -1.64
N HIS A 101 -0.70 2.83 -1.06
CA HIS A 101 -1.12 3.09 0.32
C HIS A 101 -2.60 2.79 0.55
N GLN A 102 -3.48 3.22 -0.36
CA GLN A 102 -4.93 2.95 -0.25
C GLN A 102 -5.23 1.46 -0.28
N LEU A 103 -4.65 0.74 -1.24
CA LEU A 103 -4.79 -0.71 -1.35
C LEU A 103 -4.24 -1.42 -0.12
N PHE A 104 -3.06 -1.01 0.35
CA PHE A 104 -2.45 -1.63 1.52
C PHE A 104 -3.36 -1.47 2.73
N ARG A 105 -3.87 -0.26 3.02
CA ARG A 105 -4.80 -0.04 4.13
C ARG A 105 -6.06 -0.89 4.04
N ALA A 106 -6.70 -0.93 2.87
CA ALA A 106 -7.92 -1.70 2.69
C ALA A 106 -7.68 -3.20 2.99
N VAL A 107 -6.65 -3.78 2.36
CA VAL A 107 -6.37 -5.21 2.48
C VAL A 107 -5.83 -5.57 3.87
N SER A 108 -4.90 -4.78 4.41
CA SER A 108 -4.33 -5.02 5.74
C SER A 108 -5.33 -4.78 6.87
N GLY A 109 -6.27 -3.85 6.69
CA GLY A 109 -7.39 -3.64 7.62
C GLY A 109 -8.33 -4.84 7.64
N GLU A 110 -8.71 -5.36 6.48
CA GLU A 110 -9.53 -6.57 6.37
C GLU A 110 -8.85 -7.81 6.98
N VAL A 111 -7.55 -7.98 6.73
CA VAL A 111 -6.76 -9.08 7.33
C VAL A 111 -6.71 -8.95 8.85
N ALA A 112 -6.49 -7.73 9.38
CA ALA A 112 -6.50 -7.48 10.81
C ALA A 112 -7.86 -7.79 11.44
N GLU A 113 -8.96 -7.36 10.81
CA GLU A 113 -10.31 -7.63 11.29
C GLU A 113 -10.59 -9.14 11.36
N ARG A 114 -10.33 -9.86 10.26
CA ARG A 114 -10.59 -11.31 10.16
C ARG A 114 -9.74 -12.15 11.12
N LEU A 115 -8.55 -11.67 11.50
CA LEU A 115 -7.63 -12.37 12.40
C LEU A 115 -7.63 -11.80 13.83
N HIS A 116 -8.46 -10.78 14.10
CA HIS A 116 -8.53 -10.05 15.37
C HIS A 116 -7.19 -9.45 15.81
N TYR A 117 -6.45 -8.87 14.86
CA TYR A 117 -5.20 -8.15 15.11
C TYR A 117 -5.44 -6.64 15.18
N ALA A 118 -4.55 -5.94 15.87
CA ALA A 118 -4.55 -4.48 15.90
C ALA A 118 -3.96 -3.92 14.60
N TYR A 119 -4.60 -2.90 14.04
CA TYR A 119 -4.03 -2.14 12.92
C TYR A 119 -2.91 -1.22 13.44
N PRO A 120 -1.76 -1.13 12.75
CA PRO A 120 -0.64 -0.35 13.23
C PRO A 120 -0.83 1.17 13.10
N GLU A 121 -0.33 1.88 14.11
CA GLU A 121 -0.46 3.34 14.23
C GLU A 121 0.48 4.13 13.31
N TYR A 122 1.58 3.53 12.86
CA TYR A 122 2.61 4.23 12.08
C TYR A 122 2.17 4.63 10.67
N ASP A 123 1.10 4.04 10.11
CA ASP A 123 0.44 4.51 8.88
C ASP A 123 0.16 6.01 8.93
N ARG A 124 -0.45 6.49 10.02
CA ARG A 124 -0.86 7.91 10.16
C ARG A 124 0.33 8.86 9.98
N ASN A 125 1.47 8.51 10.59
CA ASN A 125 2.68 9.32 10.56
C ASN A 125 3.30 9.34 9.18
N ILE A 126 3.43 8.17 8.54
CA ILE A 126 4.00 8.06 7.20
C ILE A 126 3.10 8.71 6.15
N THR A 127 1.78 8.60 6.31
CA THR A 127 0.80 9.27 5.45
C THR A 127 0.89 10.77 5.51
N LYS A 128 0.97 11.33 6.73
CA LYS A 128 1.20 12.75 6.91
C LYS A 128 2.49 13.19 6.24
N TYR A 129 3.60 12.49 6.51
CA TYR A 129 4.89 12.78 5.89
C TYR A 129 4.84 12.72 4.35
N THR A 130 4.17 11.71 3.79
CA THR A 130 4.01 11.53 2.34
C THR A 130 3.30 12.74 1.72
N ARG A 131 2.18 13.17 2.32
CA ARG A 131 1.42 14.34 1.84
C ARG A 131 2.22 15.63 1.94
N ASP A 132 2.91 15.84 3.06
CA ASP A 132 3.73 17.03 3.28
C ASP A 132 4.86 17.12 2.24
N MET A 133 5.54 16.00 1.96
CA MET A 133 6.58 15.94 0.93
C MET A 133 6.01 16.11 -0.48
N TYR A 134 4.89 15.46 -0.81
CA TYR A 134 4.24 15.63 -2.11
C TYR A 134 3.87 17.09 -2.36
N LYS A 135 3.20 17.74 -1.40
CA LYS A 135 2.82 19.15 -1.49
C LYS A 135 4.03 20.05 -1.67
N LYS A 136 5.07 19.84 -0.87
CA LYS A 136 6.31 20.63 -0.91
C LYS A 136 7.02 20.54 -2.26
N TYR A 137 7.08 19.35 -2.88
CA TYR A 137 7.91 19.11 -4.07
C TYR A 137 7.15 19.17 -5.40
N THR A 138 5.82 19.08 -5.40
CA THR A 138 5.01 19.17 -6.62
C THR A 138 4.18 20.44 -6.71
N GLY A 139 4.01 21.16 -5.59
CA GLY A 139 3.07 22.29 -5.50
C GLY A 139 1.60 21.88 -5.59
N LYS A 140 1.30 20.59 -5.72
CA LYS A 140 -0.06 20.05 -5.80
C LYS A 140 -0.50 19.56 -4.43
N THR A 141 -1.76 19.80 -4.08
CA THR A 141 -2.47 19.02 -3.06
C THR A 141 -3.01 17.78 -3.79
N GLY A 142 -2.62 16.59 -3.35
CA GLY A 142 -2.86 15.34 -4.09
C GLY A 142 -4.34 15.13 -4.45
N CYS A 143 -4.61 14.68 -5.67
CA CYS A 143 -5.96 14.49 -6.22
C CYS A 143 -6.71 13.25 -5.65
N LEU A 144 -6.36 12.78 -4.45
CA LEU A 144 -7.02 11.64 -3.78
C LEU A 144 -7.73 12.06 -2.48
N ASP A 145 -7.79 13.37 -2.21
CA ASP A 145 -8.35 13.94 -0.98
C ASP A 145 -9.89 13.80 -0.84
N SER A 146 -10.64 13.43 -1.88
CA SER A 146 -12.10 13.37 -1.76
C SER A 146 -12.62 12.20 -0.92
N THR A 147 -11.86 11.11 -0.79
CA THR A 147 -12.27 9.95 0.03
C THR A 147 -11.67 10.00 1.44
N TYR A 148 -10.43 10.50 1.60
CA TYR A 148 -9.74 10.46 2.88
C TYR A 148 -10.14 11.57 3.87
N ALA A 149 -10.61 12.73 3.38
CA ALA A 149 -11.15 13.77 4.27
C ALA A 149 -12.48 13.31 4.90
N ALA A 150 -13.33 12.63 4.13
CA ALA A 150 -14.60 12.08 4.59
C ALA A 150 -14.41 10.95 5.62
N ASP A 151 -13.48 10.02 5.37
CA ASP A 151 -13.25 8.86 6.25
C ASP A 151 -12.67 9.22 7.64
N ILE A 152 -11.94 10.34 7.77
CA ILE A 152 -11.44 10.84 9.06
C ILE A 152 -12.52 11.60 9.83
N GLU A 153 -13.42 12.29 9.12
CA GLU A 153 -14.50 13.06 9.73
C GLU A 153 -15.60 12.14 10.24
N GLU A 154 -15.99 11.10 9.50
CA GLU A 154 -16.94 10.07 9.95
C GLU A 154 -16.47 9.29 11.19
N ARG A 155 -15.16 9.04 11.33
CA ARG A 155 -14.58 8.38 12.52
C ARG A 155 -14.37 9.31 13.72
N ARG A 156 -14.60 10.62 13.58
CA ARG A 156 -14.64 11.57 14.68
C ARG A 156 -16.04 11.77 15.26
N GLU A 157 -17.06 11.37 14.51
CA GLU A 157 -18.48 11.52 14.87
C GLU A 157 -19.14 10.23 15.39
N GLN A 158 -18.39 9.13 15.50
CA GLN A 158 -18.78 7.86 16.12
C GLN A 158 -17.91 7.54 17.33
#